data_AF-A0A8C9XFE5-F1
#
_entry.id   AF-A0A8C9XFE5-F1
#
_cell.length_a   1.000
_cell.length_b   1.000
_cell.length_c   1.000
_cell.angle_alpha   90.00
_cell.angle_beta   90.00
_cell.angle_gamma   90.00
#
_symmetry.space_group_name_H-M   'P 1'
#
loop_
_entity.id
_entity.type
_entity.pdbx_description
1 polymer ?
#
loop_
_entity_poly.entity_id
_entity_poly.type
_entity_poly.pdbx_seq_one_letter_code
_entity_poly.pdbx_strand_id
1 'polypeptide(L)'
;MNDYDKITAFLGQWGRFQQIVFFLLCASSVPNGFAAFSFVFLTDIPSHHCLVPEVNLTQDWRNAIIPIEVVHGKQRLKRCSRYRLDVVRNLSAQGLFPDRDVNLTDLEQESCVNGWSYSRDIYQSTIVSEVSVYMMMMMHFI
;
A
#
# COMPACT_ATOMS: atom_id res chain seq x y z
N MET A 1 7.22 -36.43 29.59
CA MET A 1 7.54 -35.40 30.60
C MET A 1 8.64 -35.81 31.59
N ASN A 2 8.71 -37.06 32.08
CA ASN A 2 9.60 -37.47 33.19
C ASN A 2 11.12 -37.35 32.93
N ASP A 3 11.55 -37.31 31.66
CA ASP A 3 12.96 -37.18 31.27
C ASP A 3 13.45 -35.72 31.37
N TYR A 4 12.58 -34.77 30.99
CA TYR A 4 12.89 -33.33 31.03
C TYR A 4 13.16 -32.85 32.45
N ASP A 5 12.31 -33.21 33.43
CA ASP A 5 12.49 -32.83 34.83
C ASP A 5 13.77 -33.42 35.45
N LYS A 6 14.21 -34.60 34.98
CA LYS A 6 15.46 -35.23 35.42
C LYS A 6 16.69 -34.53 34.84
N ILE A 7 16.64 -34.15 33.57
CA ILE A 7 17.74 -33.46 32.89
C ILE A 7 17.85 -32.00 33.38
N THR A 8 16.75 -31.35 33.73
CA THR A 8 16.72 -29.99 34.27
C THR A 8 16.88 -29.91 35.79
N ALA A 9 16.94 -31.04 36.49
CA ALA A 9 17.09 -31.09 37.96
C ALA A 9 18.32 -30.30 38.47
N PHE A 10 19.38 -30.16 37.65
CA PHE A 10 20.56 -29.36 37.99
C PHE A 10 20.29 -27.84 37.98
N LEU A 11 19.28 -27.37 37.24
CA LEU A 11 18.93 -25.94 37.12
C LEU A 11 18.22 -25.40 38.37
N GLY A 12 17.81 -26.28 39.29
CA GLY A 12 17.10 -25.91 40.51
C GLY A 12 15.61 -25.59 40.28
N GLN A 13 14.86 -25.47 41.37
CA GLN A 13 13.44 -25.10 41.34
C GLN A 13 13.26 -23.66 40.88
N TRP A 14 12.08 -23.32 40.36
CA TRP A 14 11.72 -21.97 39.89
C TRP A 14 11.85 -20.93 41.01
N GLY A 15 13.04 -20.38 41.18
CA GLY A 15 13.39 -19.48 42.27
C GLY A 15 12.96 -18.04 42.01
N ARG A 16 12.93 -17.21 43.06
CA ARG A 16 12.55 -15.79 42.96
C ARG A 16 13.39 -15.02 41.94
N PHE A 17 14.68 -15.33 41.83
CA PHE A 17 15.56 -14.69 40.83
C PHE A 17 15.15 -15.03 39.39
N GLN A 18 14.88 -16.31 39.08
CA GLN A 18 14.38 -16.73 37.76
C GLN A 18 13.03 -16.11 37.44
N GLN A 19 12.11 -16.02 38.42
CA GLN A 19 10.82 -15.35 38.24
C GLN A 19 11.02 -13.88 37.86
N ILE A 20 11.84 -13.14 38.60
CA ILE A 20 12.11 -11.72 38.34
C ILE A 20 12.70 -11.53 36.93
N VAL A 21 13.73 -12.31 36.57
CA VAL A 21 14.36 -12.22 35.25
C VAL A 21 13.38 -12.56 34.12
N PHE A 22 12.56 -13.59 34.29
CA PHE A 22 11.54 -13.97 33.33
C PHE A 22 10.51 -12.85 33.13
N PHE A 23 9.96 -12.29 34.21
CA PHE A 23 8.99 -11.21 34.10
C PHE A 23 9.59 -9.93 33.51
N LEU A 24 10.86 -9.61 33.80
CA LEU A 24 11.56 -8.48 33.17
C LEU A 24 11.80 -8.72 31.67
N LEU A 25 12.15 -9.94 31.28
CA LEU A 25 12.27 -10.34 29.88
C LEU A 25 10.92 -10.26 29.16
N CYS A 26 9.84 -10.74 29.77
CA CYS A 26 8.50 -10.61 29.20
C CYS A 26 8.08 -9.14 29.10
N ALA A 27 8.30 -8.35 30.15
CA ALA A 27 7.94 -6.94 30.18
C ALA A 27 8.68 -6.11 29.13
N SER A 28 9.91 -6.50 28.77
CA SER A 28 10.66 -5.86 27.68
C SER A 28 10.28 -6.43 26.31
N SER A 29 10.10 -7.73 26.18
CA SER A 29 9.87 -8.38 24.87
C SER A 29 8.47 -8.13 24.32
N VAL A 30 7.45 -8.08 25.19
CA VAL A 30 6.04 -7.92 24.76
C VAL A 30 5.79 -6.58 24.07
N PRO A 31 6.22 -5.40 24.61
CA PRO A 31 6.09 -4.13 23.92
C PRO A 31 6.81 -4.09 22.57
N ASN A 32 8.00 -4.70 22.49
CA ASN A 32 8.77 -4.78 21.23
C ASN A 32 8.03 -5.60 20.16
N GLY A 33 7.44 -6.74 20.54
CA GLY A 33 6.60 -7.53 19.64
C GLY A 33 5.38 -6.74 19.16
N PHE A 34 4.72 -6.01 20.07
CA PHE A 34 3.56 -5.17 19.75
C PHE A 34 3.90 -4.02 18.79
N ALA A 35 5.08 -3.44 18.91
CA ALA A 35 5.57 -2.42 17.99
C ALA A 35 5.73 -2.98 16.57
N ALA A 36 6.29 -4.19 16.43
CA ALA A 36 6.41 -4.85 15.13
C ALA A 36 5.04 -5.15 14.49
N PHE A 37 4.06 -5.59 15.27
CA PHE A 37 2.69 -5.78 14.76
C PHE A 37 2.03 -4.47 14.32
N SER A 38 2.22 -3.40 15.09
CA SER A 38 1.70 -2.08 14.73
C SER A 38 2.29 -1.58 13.41
N PHE A 39 3.56 -1.92 13.14
CA PHE A 39 4.25 -1.53 11.92
C PHE A 39 3.54 -2.03 10.66
N VAL A 40 3.01 -3.25 10.66
CA VAL A 40 2.27 -3.84 9.52
C VAL A 40 1.13 -2.94 9.06
N PHE A 41 0.39 -2.34 9.99
CA PHE A 41 -0.72 -1.43 9.68
C PHE A 41 -0.24 -0.04 9.25
N LEU A 42 0.85 0.45 9.85
CA LEU A 42 1.45 1.74 9.50
C LEU A 42 2.10 1.72 8.12
N THR A 43 2.56 0.57 7.66
CA THR A 43 3.21 0.39 6.36
C THR A 43 2.29 -0.17 5.29
N ASP A 44 1.01 -0.34 5.57
CA ASP A 44 0.08 -0.83 4.55
C ASP A 44 -0.02 0.15 3.38
N ILE A 45 -0.25 -0.40 2.18
CA ILE A 45 -0.40 0.36 0.95
C ILE A 45 -1.90 0.49 0.67
N PRO A 46 -2.52 1.63 1.00
CA PRO A 46 -3.93 1.83 0.70
C PRO A 46 -4.18 1.83 -0.81
N SER A 47 -5.44 1.63 -1.18
CA SER A 47 -5.85 1.71 -2.58
C SER A 47 -5.46 3.07 -3.15
N HIS A 48 -4.71 3.08 -4.25
CA HIS A 48 -4.18 4.27 -4.87
C HIS A 48 -4.41 4.28 -6.37
N HIS A 49 -4.36 5.47 -6.94
CA HIS A 49 -4.41 5.72 -8.38
C HIS A 49 -3.38 6.78 -8.75
N CYS A 50 -3.05 6.89 -10.04
CA CYS A 50 -2.13 7.94 -10.49
C CYS A 50 -2.69 9.33 -10.16
N LEU A 51 -1.83 10.24 -9.70
CA LEU A 51 -2.22 11.63 -9.51
C LEU A 51 -2.51 12.27 -10.87
N VAL A 52 -3.71 12.82 -11.02
CA VAL A 52 -4.10 13.61 -12.20
C VAL A 52 -3.84 15.08 -11.88
N PRO A 53 -2.80 15.71 -12.47
CA PRO A 53 -2.52 17.11 -12.22
C PRO A 53 -3.69 18.00 -12.70
N GLU A 54 -3.83 19.18 -12.10
CA GLU A 54 -4.82 20.18 -12.50
C GLU A 54 -4.50 20.76 -13.88
N VAL A 55 -4.86 20.02 -14.91
CA VAL A 55 -4.80 20.43 -16.31
C VAL A 55 -6.23 20.73 -16.78
N ASN A 56 -6.37 21.68 -17.71
CA ASN A 56 -7.63 22.05 -18.37
C ASN A 56 -8.17 20.90 -19.24
N LEU A 57 -8.61 19.82 -18.60
CA LEU A 57 -9.26 18.67 -19.21
C LEU A 57 -10.77 18.74 -18.96
N THR A 58 -11.55 18.29 -19.94
CA THR A 58 -13.00 18.08 -19.78
C THR A 58 -13.27 17.08 -18.65
N GLN A 59 -14.39 17.23 -17.94
CA GLN A 59 -14.78 16.33 -16.84
C GLN A 59 -14.81 14.85 -17.27
N ASP A 60 -15.24 14.58 -18.51
CA ASP A 60 -15.27 13.22 -19.07
C ASP A 60 -13.86 12.61 -19.16
N TRP A 61 -12.90 13.37 -19.67
CA TRP A 61 -11.49 12.92 -19.74
C TRP A 61 -10.88 12.78 -18.36
N ARG A 62 -11.24 13.62 -17.39
CA ARG A 62 -10.75 13.49 -16.00
C ARG A 62 -11.19 12.17 -15.36
N ASN A 63 -12.38 11.68 -15.68
CA ASN A 63 -12.89 10.41 -15.16
C ASN A 63 -12.36 9.21 -15.96
N ALA A 64 -12.11 9.37 -17.26
CA ALA A 64 -11.64 8.30 -18.14
C ALA A 64 -10.10 8.13 -18.20
N ILE A 65 -9.33 9.11 -17.70
CA ILE A 65 -7.85 9.09 -17.81
C ILE A 65 -7.19 7.92 -17.08
N ILE A 66 -7.86 7.39 -16.05
CA ILE A 66 -7.40 6.19 -15.33
C ILE A 66 -8.17 5.00 -15.92
N PRO A 67 -7.48 4.05 -16.59
CA PRO A 67 -8.14 2.89 -17.17
C PRO A 67 -8.79 2.02 -16.10
N ILE A 68 -9.93 1.42 -16.46
CA ILE A 68 -10.64 0.46 -15.61
C ILE A 68 -10.13 -0.94 -15.94
N GLU A 69 -9.67 -1.65 -14.92
CA GLU A 69 -9.33 -3.07 -14.99
C GLU A 69 -10.44 -3.92 -14.34
N VAL A 70 -10.76 -5.05 -14.96
CA VAL A 70 -11.69 -6.03 -14.40
C VAL A 70 -10.87 -7.09 -13.67
N VAL A 71 -10.86 -7.01 -12.35
CA VAL A 71 -10.13 -7.95 -11.49
C VAL A 71 -11.16 -8.75 -10.69
N HIS A 72 -11.20 -10.07 -10.91
CA HIS A 72 -12.16 -10.98 -10.26
C HIS A 72 -13.64 -10.57 -10.48
N GLY A 73 -13.99 -10.12 -11.68
CA GLY A 73 -15.36 -9.72 -12.04
C GLY A 73 -15.81 -8.38 -11.46
N LYS A 74 -14.94 -7.66 -10.74
CA LYS A 74 -15.20 -6.30 -10.25
C LYS A 74 -14.41 -5.29 -11.08
N GLN A 75 -15.08 -4.25 -11.56
CA GLN A 75 -14.44 -3.11 -12.20
C GLN A 75 -13.71 -2.28 -11.14
N ARG A 76 -12.43 -2.03 -11.35
CA ARG A 76 -11.58 -1.19 -10.49
C ARG A 76 -10.72 -0.29 -11.33
N LEU A 77 -10.39 0.89 -10.81
CA LEU A 77 -9.40 1.76 -11.44
C LEU A 77 -8.01 1.12 -11.33
N LYS A 78 -7.28 1.15 -12.43
CA LYS A 78 -5.91 0.64 -12.50
C LYS A 78 -5.00 1.46 -11.60
N ARG A 79 -4.22 0.78 -10.76
CA ARG A 79 -3.48 1.42 -9.65
C ARG A 79 -2.21 2.16 -10.08
N CYS A 80 -1.48 1.59 -11.03
CA CYS A 80 -0.09 1.99 -11.33
C CYS A 80 0.11 2.63 -12.71
N SER A 81 -0.93 2.75 -13.52
CA SER A 81 -0.82 3.31 -14.86
C SER A 81 -2.02 4.16 -15.22
N ARG A 82 -1.78 5.17 -16.05
CA ARG A 82 -2.80 6.07 -16.62
C ARG A 82 -2.58 6.21 -18.13
N TYR A 83 -3.55 6.73 -18.86
CA TYR A 83 -3.31 7.12 -20.25
C TYR A 83 -2.34 8.31 -20.32
N ARG A 84 -1.53 8.35 -21.39
CA ARG A 84 -0.57 9.41 -21.61
C ARG A 84 -1.23 10.78 -21.62
N LEU A 85 -0.79 11.64 -20.71
CA LEU A 85 -1.40 12.96 -20.49
C LEU A 85 -1.29 13.86 -21.73
N ASP A 86 -0.21 13.76 -22.50
CA ASP A 86 0.01 14.55 -23.72
C ASP A 86 -1.07 14.25 -24.78
N VAL A 87 -1.37 12.96 -24.96
CA VAL A 87 -2.35 12.47 -25.94
C VAL A 87 -3.76 12.89 -25.51
N VAL A 88 -4.11 12.62 -24.25
CA VAL A 88 -5.42 12.97 -23.67
C VAL A 88 -5.67 14.48 -23.72
N ARG A 89 -4.65 15.30 -23.46
CA ARG A 89 -4.77 16.76 -23.55
C ARG A 89 -5.08 17.23 -24.97
N ASN A 90 -4.40 16.65 -25.98
CA ASN A 90 -4.66 17.00 -27.38
C ASN A 90 -6.09 16.62 -27.80
N LEU A 91 -6.54 15.43 -27.42
CA LEU A 91 -7.90 14.95 -27.71
C LEU A 91 -8.97 15.80 -27.01
N SER A 92 -8.72 16.18 -25.75
CA SER A 92 -9.61 17.09 -25.01
C SER A 92 -9.67 18.48 -25.63
N ALA A 93 -8.55 19.01 -26.15
CA ALA A 93 -8.51 20.29 -26.85
C ALA A 93 -9.26 20.25 -28.20
N GLN A 94 -9.32 19.10 -28.84
CA GLN A 94 -10.13 18.86 -30.04
C GLN A 94 -11.63 18.69 -29.73
N GLY A 95 -12.02 18.63 -28.46
CA GLY A 95 -13.41 18.48 -28.04
C GLY A 95 -13.96 17.06 -28.24
N LEU A 96 -13.09 16.06 -28.38
CA LEU A 96 -13.48 14.66 -28.55
C LEU A 96 -13.86 14.04 -27.19
N PHE A 97 -14.86 13.18 -27.18
CA PHE A 97 -15.32 12.50 -25.97
C PHE A 97 -14.73 11.09 -25.85
N PRO A 98 -14.32 10.67 -24.63
CA PRO A 98 -13.85 9.31 -24.40
C PRO A 98 -14.99 8.29 -24.67
N ASP A 99 -14.66 7.12 -25.22
CA ASP A 99 -15.58 6.00 -25.51
C ASP A 99 -16.65 6.26 -26.60
N ARG A 100 -16.82 7.52 -27.02
CA ARG A 100 -17.70 7.91 -28.13
C ARG A 100 -16.92 8.16 -29.42
N ASP A 101 -15.93 9.03 -29.34
CA ASP A 101 -15.16 9.49 -30.50
C ASP A 101 -13.74 8.88 -30.52
N VAL A 102 -13.29 8.34 -29.38
CA VAL A 102 -11.95 7.76 -29.20
C VAL A 102 -12.06 6.42 -28.48
N ASN A 103 -11.50 5.37 -29.09
CA ASN A 103 -11.35 4.06 -28.47
C ASN A 103 -10.25 4.12 -27.40
N LEU A 104 -10.63 3.92 -26.14
CA LEU A 104 -9.71 3.99 -25.00
C LEU A 104 -8.62 2.90 -25.04
N THR A 105 -8.90 1.75 -25.66
CA THR A 105 -7.95 0.64 -25.81
C THR A 105 -6.75 0.97 -26.70
N ASP A 106 -6.91 1.92 -27.63
CA ASP A 106 -5.85 2.31 -28.59
C ASP A 106 -4.91 3.38 -28.01
N LEU A 107 -5.23 3.91 -26.83
CA LEU A 107 -4.44 4.95 -26.18
C LEU A 107 -3.23 4.35 -25.45
N GLU A 108 -2.07 4.97 -25.67
CA GLU A 108 -0.86 4.63 -24.94
C GLU A 108 -1.03 4.89 -23.44
N GLN A 109 -0.60 3.91 -22.64
CA GLN A 109 -0.56 4.01 -21.18
C GLN A 109 0.87 4.32 -20.72
N GLU A 110 0.97 5.13 -19.68
CA GLU A 110 2.23 5.44 -18.98
C GLU A 110 2.13 5.10 -17.49
N SER A 111 3.28 4.90 -16.86
CA SER A 111 3.37 4.77 -15.41
C SER A 111 3.04 6.10 -14.72
N CYS A 112 2.66 6.06 -13.43
CA CYS A 112 2.36 7.27 -12.67
C CYS A 112 3.64 8.10 -12.42
N VAL A 113 4.01 8.99 -13.35
CA VAL A 113 5.21 9.85 -13.23
C VAL A 113 4.99 11.02 -12.24
N ASN A 114 3.76 11.51 -12.15
CA ASN A 114 3.40 12.67 -11.31
C ASN A 114 3.05 12.31 -9.87
N GLY A 115 3.39 11.10 -9.42
CA GLY A 115 3.03 10.58 -8.11
C GLY A 115 1.67 9.91 -8.05
N TRP A 116 1.23 9.64 -6.82
CA TRP A 116 0.04 8.83 -6.51
C TRP A 116 -0.92 9.58 -5.61
N SER A 117 -2.21 9.30 -5.81
CA SER A 117 -3.30 9.72 -4.94
C SER A 117 -3.81 8.49 -4.19
N TYR A 118 -3.69 8.51 -2.86
CA TYR A 118 -4.08 7.42 -1.97
C TYR A 118 -5.48 7.65 -1.41
N SER A 119 -6.30 6.60 -1.37
CA SER A 119 -7.61 6.63 -0.72
C SER A 119 -7.46 6.66 0.80
N ARG A 120 -8.36 7.40 1.48
CA ARG A 120 -8.43 7.52 2.94
C ARG A 120 -9.59 6.74 3.57
N ASP A 121 -10.21 5.81 2.82
CA ASP A 121 -11.39 5.08 3.29
C ASP A 121 -11.11 4.19 4.51
N ILE A 122 -9.91 3.60 4.57
CA ILE A 122 -9.49 2.66 5.62
C ILE A 122 -8.50 3.31 6.59
N TYR A 123 -7.53 4.05 6.05
CA TYR A 123 -6.47 4.71 6.82
C TYR A 123 -6.46 6.20 6.52
N GLN A 124 -6.33 7.04 7.54
CA GLN A 124 -6.21 8.49 7.34
C GLN A 124 -4.90 8.88 6.64
N SER A 125 -3.81 8.21 7.05
CA SER A 125 -2.45 8.29 6.50
C SER A 125 -1.71 7.00 6.87
N THR A 126 -0.83 6.52 5.98
CA THR A 126 0.17 5.48 6.27
C THR A 126 1.57 6.03 5.97
N ILE A 127 2.62 5.38 6.46
CA ILE A 127 4.01 5.74 6.15
C ILE A 127 4.22 5.77 4.63
N VAL A 128 3.56 4.86 3.90
CA VAL A 128 3.60 4.79 2.44
C VAL A 128 2.97 6.04 1.80
N SER A 129 1.82 6.51 2.30
CA SER A 129 1.14 7.67 1.69
C SER A 129 1.88 8.99 1.93
N GLU A 130 2.64 9.09 3.02
CA GLU A 130 3.37 10.31 3.40
C GLU A 130 4.79 10.35 2.80
N VAL A 131 5.49 9.21 2.75
CA VAL A 131 6.93 9.13 2.39
C VAL A 131 7.14 8.44 1.03
N SER A 132 6.29 8.79 0.07
CA SER A 132 5.99 8.19 -1.26
C SER A 132 7.14 7.69 -2.17
N VAL A 133 8.42 7.71 -1.77
CA VAL A 133 9.56 7.46 -2.69
C VAL A 133 10.44 6.27 -2.29
N TYR A 134 10.57 5.91 -1.01
CA TYR A 134 11.61 4.93 -0.59
C TYR A 134 11.08 3.57 -0.12
N MET A 135 9.84 3.48 0.38
CA MET A 135 9.38 2.23 1.00
C MET A 135 8.67 1.28 0.03
N MET A 136 8.06 1.80 -1.04
CA MET A 136 7.30 0.98 -2.00
C MET A 136 8.22 0.02 -2.80
N MET A 137 9.49 0.39 -2.99
CA MET A 137 10.49 -0.48 -3.64
C MET A 137 11.00 -1.61 -2.72
N MET A 138 10.98 -1.40 -1.40
CA MET A 138 11.37 -2.44 -0.42
C MET A 138 10.31 -3.53 -0.26
N MET A 139 9.02 -3.19 -0.38
CA MET A 139 7.93 -4.13 -0.12
C MET A 139 7.53 -4.98 -1.33
N HIS A 140 8.02 -4.65 -2.53
CA HIS A 140 7.87 -5.49 -3.72
C HIS A 140 8.91 -6.61 -3.81
N PHE A 141 9.87 -6.64 -2.87
CA PHE A 141 11.00 -7.58 -2.79
C PHE A 141 10.98 -8.49 -1.55
N ILE A 142 9.91 -8.46 -0.76
CA ILE A 142 9.60 -9.43 0.31
C ILE A 142 8.40 -10.25 -0.15
#